data_AF-A0A1V5XIT0-F1
#
_entry.id   AF-A0A1V5XIT0-F1
#
_cell.length_a   1.000
_cell.length_b   1.000
_cell.length_c   1.000
_cell.angle_alpha   90.00
_cell.angle_beta   90.00
_cell.angle_gamma   90.00
#
_symmetry.space_group_name_H-M   'P 1'
#
loop_
_entity.id
_entity.type
_entity.pdbx_description
1 polymer ?
#
loop_
_entity_poly.entity_id
_entity_poly.type
_entity_poly.pdbx_seq_one_letter_code
_entity_poly.pdbx_strand_id
1 'polypeptide(L)'
;MFFAYGIDGQMLDALREAFVSQRERIVLVTGAYNLIWTHTNVRKTLEARLRKLRTDYLDVMLFLGVMDEQQFPAHVREELVRLRDEGKVRRIGLSTHDRKLAGRLASEGQFDTLMIRYNAAHRGAEIDIFPHLSAHDPAIISYTATRW
;
A
#
# COMPACT_ATOMS: atom_id res chain seq x y z
N MET A 1 -6.70 -11.80 2.75
CA MET A 1 -5.77 -10.65 2.62
C MET A 1 -5.36 -10.24 4.03
N PHE A 2 -4.07 -10.02 4.27
CA PHE A 2 -3.56 -9.53 5.55
C PHE A 2 -2.75 -8.26 5.31
N PHE A 3 -2.94 -7.26 6.17
CA PHE A 3 -2.16 -6.05 6.18
C PHE A 3 -1.21 -6.07 7.39
N ALA A 4 0.10 -5.99 7.18
CA ALA A 4 1.10 -6.12 8.24
C ALA A 4 2.08 -4.95 8.30
N TYR A 5 2.24 -4.31 9.46
CA TYR A 5 3.21 -3.22 9.66
C TYR A 5 4.66 -3.71 9.88
N GLY A 6 4.87 -5.01 10.04
CA GLY A 6 6.19 -5.65 10.22
C GLY A 6 6.99 -5.21 11.45
N ILE A 7 6.31 -4.60 12.42
CA ILE A 7 6.82 -4.30 13.77
C ILE A 7 6.14 -5.13 14.86
N ASP A 8 4.95 -5.66 14.57
CA ASP A 8 4.21 -6.56 15.45
C ASP A 8 4.79 -7.98 15.35
N GLY A 9 5.43 -8.43 16.43
CA GLY A 9 6.04 -9.76 16.50
C GLY A 9 5.03 -10.90 16.40
N GLN A 10 3.88 -10.78 17.07
CA GLN A 10 2.86 -11.84 17.07
C GLN A 10 2.26 -12.02 15.68
N MET A 11 1.94 -10.92 15.00
CA MET A 11 1.45 -10.97 13.63
C MET A 11 2.50 -11.55 12.67
N LEU A 12 3.77 -11.18 12.84
CA LEU A 12 4.85 -11.74 12.02
C LEU A 12 4.98 -13.25 12.19
N ASP A 13 4.91 -13.76 13.42
CA ASP A 13 5.03 -15.19 13.70
C ASP A 13 3.84 -15.97 13.12
N ALA A 14 2.61 -15.49 13.32
CA ALA A 14 1.43 -16.10 12.72
C ALA A 14 1.48 -16.13 11.19
N LEU A 15 1.95 -15.05 10.55
CA LEU A 15 2.10 -15.00 9.10
C LEU A 15 3.19 -15.96 8.60
N ARG A 16 4.34 -16.04 9.31
CA ARG A 16 5.42 -16.98 8.96
C ARG A 16 4.95 -18.42 9.01
N GLU A 17 4.21 -18.80 10.06
CA GLU A 17 3.64 -20.14 10.20
C GLU A 17 2.66 -20.43 9.05
N ALA A 18 1.76 -19.49 8.76
CA ALA A 18 0.80 -19.64 7.66
C ALA A 18 1.48 -19.75 6.28
N PHE A 19 2.62 -19.08 6.08
CA PHE A 19 3.36 -19.11 4.82
C PHE A 19 4.01 -20.45 4.52
N VAL A 20 4.31 -21.29 5.51
CA VAL A 20 4.94 -22.61 5.31
C VAL A 20 4.12 -23.49 4.36
N SER A 21 2.78 -23.42 4.41
CA SER A 21 1.90 -24.28 3.61
C SER A 21 0.94 -23.52 2.70
N GLN A 22 0.75 -22.21 2.90
CA GLN A 22 -0.33 -21.46 2.25
C GLN A 22 0.11 -20.09 1.70
N ARG A 23 1.40 -19.85 1.50
CA ARG A 23 1.91 -18.53 1.03
C ARG A 23 1.17 -18.01 -0.20
N GLU A 24 0.92 -18.86 -1.19
CA GLU A 24 0.23 -18.47 -2.44
C GLU A 24 -1.25 -18.15 -2.27
N ARG A 25 -1.90 -18.67 -1.22
CA ARG A 25 -3.30 -18.40 -0.90
C ARG A 25 -3.48 -17.11 -0.10
N ILE A 26 -2.38 -16.51 0.34
CA ILE A 26 -2.38 -15.33 1.20
C ILE A 26 -1.94 -14.11 0.40
N VAL A 27 -2.83 -13.13 0.27
CA VAL A 27 -2.48 -11.80 -0.20
C VAL A 27 -1.90 -11.00 0.97
N LEU A 28 -0.60 -10.73 0.93
CA LEU A 28 0.09 -9.90 1.91
C LEU A 28 0.24 -8.45 1.43
N VAL A 29 -0.29 -7.52 2.22
CA VAL A 29 -0.10 -6.08 2.04
C VAL A 29 0.77 -5.52 3.16
N THR A 30 1.79 -4.75 2.81
CA THR A 30 2.63 -4.03 3.77
C THR A 30 3.14 -2.75 3.11
N GLY A 31 3.99 -1.99 3.80
CA GLY A 31 4.45 -0.73 3.25
C GLY A 31 5.58 -0.07 4.00
N ALA A 32 6.04 1.03 3.41
CA ALA A 32 7.01 1.95 3.99
C ALA A 32 6.30 3.20 4.49
N TYR A 33 6.64 3.67 5.69
CA TYR A 33 5.93 4.76 6.37
C TYR A 33 6.61 6.10 6.16
N ASN A 34 5.87 7.05 5.59
CA ASN A 34 6.36 8.40 5.41
C ASN A 34 6.48 9.20 6.73
N LEU A 35 5.53 9.03 7.65
CA LEU A 35 5.41 9.91 8.83
C LEU A 35 6.41 9.63 9.96
N ILE A 36 7.05 8.47 9.97
CA ILE A 36 7.96 8.07 11.07
C ILE A 36 9.42 8.42 10.72
N TRP A 37 9.76 8.55 9.44
CA TRP A 37 11.14 8.72 8.98
C TRP A 37 11.22 9.80 7.90
N THR A 38 11.94 10.88 8.20
CA THR A 38 12.19 12.03 7.30
C THR A 38 12.77 11.64 5.94
N HIS A 39 13.42 10.47 5.84
CA HIS A 39 13.91 9.89 4.59
C HIS A 39 13.59 8.40 4.53
N THR A 40 12.39 8.07 4.06
CA THR A 40 11.97 6.68 3.91
C THR A 40 12.60 6.04 2.68
N ASN A 41 13.59 5.16 2.89
CA ASN A 41 14.14 4.34 1.82
C ASN A 41 13.23 3.13 1.55
N VAL A 42 12.47 3.19 0.46
CA VAL A 42 11.47 2.19 0.06
C VAL A 42 12.12 0.81 -0.13
N ARG A 43 13.23 0.73 -0.87
CA ARG A 43 13.94 -0.53 -1.13
C ARG A 43 14.44 -1.20 0.15
N LYS A 44 15.13 -0.45 1.01
CA LYS A 44 15.62 -0.96 2.30
C LYS A 44 14.47 -1.45 3.17
N THR A 45 13.34 -0.75 3.13
CA THR A 45 12.12 -1.15 3.84
C THR A 45 11.59 -2.47 3.30
N LEU A 46 11.42 -2.59 1.98
CA LEU A 46 10.98 -3.83 1.33
C LEU A 46 11.88 -5.01 1.72
N GLU A 47 13.19 -4.88 1.56
CA GLU A 47 14.13 -5.96 1.88
C GLU A 47 14.08 -6.36 3.36
N ALA A 48 13.92 -5.38 4.25
CA ALA A 48 13.72 -5.67 5.67
C ALA A 48 12.39 -6.40 5.93
N ARG A 49 11.32 -6.07 5.19
CA ARG A 49 10.03 -6.77 5.30
C ARG A 49 10.13 -8.21 4.78
N LEU A 50 10.70 -8.43 3.60
CA LEU A 50 10.92 -9.75 3.02
C LEU A 50 11.71 -10.65 3.98
N ARG A 51 12.84 -10.16 4.51
CA ARG A 51 13.64 -10.90 5.52
C ARG A 51 12.84 -11.21 6.78
N LYS A 52 12.12 -10.23 7.33
CA LYS A 52 11.30 -10.43 8.54
C LYS A 52 10.17 -11.42 8.27
N LEU A 53 9.51 -11.38 7.14
CA LEU A 53 8.37 -12.24 6.83
C LEU A 53 8.78 -13.61 6.25
N ARG A 54 10.07 -13.80 5.95
CA ARG A 54 10.63 -15.03 5.36
C ARG A 54 9.92 -15.41 4.06
N THR A 55 9.79 -14.42 3.17
CA THR A 55 9.20 -14.60 1.84
C THR A 55 9.99 -13.80 0.82
N ASP A 56 9.98 -14.25 -0.44
CA ASP A 56 10.76 -13.66 -1.52
C ASP A 56 10.02 -12.53 -2.26
N TYR A 57 8.70 -12.40 -2.04
CA TYR A 57 7.87 -11.39 -2.68
C TYR A 57 6.76 -10.84 -1.77
N LEU A 58 6.31 -9.63 -2.07
CA LEU A 58 5.08 -9.05 -1.54
C LEU A 58 3.98 -9.05 -2.58
N ASP A 59 2.73 -9.25 -2.16
CA ASP A 59 1.59 -9.12 -3.06
C ASP A 59 1.26 -7.64 -3.32
N VAL A 60 1.25 -6.82 -2.27
CA VAL A 60 1.06 -5.36 -2.40
C VAL A 60 2.04 -4.60 -1.51
N MET A 61 2.74 -3.63 -2.08
CA MET A 61 3.54 -2.65 -1.32
C MET A 61 2.91 -1.26 -1.39
N LEU A 62 2.56 -0.71 -0.24
CA LEU A 62 2.02 0.64 -0.10
C LEU A 62 3.09 1.62 0.38
N PHE A 63 3.10 2.84 -0.17
CA PHE A 63 3.72 3.98 0.51
C PHE A 63 2.70 4.60 1.46
N LEU A 64 2.99 4.58 2.77
CA LEU A 64 2.01 4.77 3.82
C LEU A 64 2.03 6.18 4.42
N GLY A 65 0.84 6.73 4.67
CA GLY A 65 0.65 7.94 5.47
C GLY A 65 0.95 9.25 4.73
N VAL A 66 0.62 9.32 3.44
CA VAL A 66 0.79 10.55 2.65
C VAL A 66 -0.33 11.54 2.96
N MET A 67 0.03 12.70 3.50
CA MET A 67 -0.93 13.76 3.86
C MET A 67 -1.17 14.76 2.73
N ASP A 68 -0.17 14.96 1.87
CA ASP A 68 -0.19 15.86 0.72
C ASP A 68 0.78 15.36 -0.37
N GLU A 69 0.70 15.92 -1.58
CA GLU A 69 1.52 15.46 -2.72
C GLU A 69 3.03 15.66 -2.54
N GLN A 70 3.49 16.65 -1.77
CA GLN A 70 4.93 16.91 -1.59
C GLN A 70 5.61 15.76 -0.84
N GLN A 71 4.85 15.05 -0.02
CA GLN A 71 5.26 13.85 0.68
C GLN A 71 5.38 12.62 -0.21
N PHE A 72 4.96 12.69 -1.48
CA PHE A 72 5.07 11.60 -2.45
C PHE A 72 5.84 12.02 -3.71
N PRO A 73 7.15 12.30 -3.57
CA PRO A 73 7.99 12.82 -4.64
C PRO A 73 8.25 11.76 -5.73
N ALA A 74 8.60 12.23 -6.94
CA ALA A 74 8.79 11.39 -8.12
C ALA A 74 9.75 10.21 -7.90
N HIS A 75 10.88 10.43 -7.21
CA HIS A 75 11.85 9.36 -6.94
C HIS A 75 11.28 8.19 -6.11
N VAL A 76 10.29 8.45 -5.22
CA VAL A 76 9.59 7.39 -4.48
C VAL A 76 8.66 6.62 -5.41
N ARG A 77 7.94 7.32 -6.30
CA ARG A 77 7.06 6.71 -7.31
C ARG A 77 7.84 5.82 -8.26
N GLU A 78 8.95 6.32 -8.79
CA GLU A 78 9.86 5.59 -9.68
C GLU A 78 10.45 4.36 -8.99
N GLU A 79 10.85 4.47 -7.72
CA GLU A 79 11.40 3.33 -7.00
C GLU A 79 10.35 2.24 -6.75
N LEU A 80 9.10 2.59 -6.44
CA LEU A 80 8.01 1.63 -6.36
C LEU A 80 7.81 0.90 -7.69
N VAL A 81 7.78 1.63 -8.80
CA VAL A 81 7.67 1.05 -10.16
C VAL A 81 8.82 0.08 -10.43
N ARG A 82 10.07 0.47 -10.15
CA ARG A 82 11.24 -0.43 -10.30
C ARG A 82 11.12 -1.70 -9.48
N LEU A 83 10.67 -1.60 -8.22
CA LEU A 83 10.50 -2.76 -7.35
C LEU A 83 9.41 -3.73 -7.85
N ARG A 84 8.37 -3.21 -8.51
CA ARG A 84 7.37 -4.02 -9.20
C ARG A 84 7.98 -4.70 -10.43
N ASP A 85 8.68 -3.94 -11.26
CA ASP A 85 9.27 -4.43 -12.51
C ASP A 85 10.40 -5.45 -12.25
N GLU A 86 11.10 -5.37 -11.11
CA GLU A 86 12.04 -6.37 -10.60
C GLU A 86 11.36 -7.66 -10.09
N GLY A 87 10.02 -7.69 -9.98
CA GLY A 87 9.25 -8.84 -9.50
C GLY A 87 9.27 -9.05 -7.98
N LYS A 88 9.90 -8.16 -7.20
CA LYS A 88 9.91 -8.24 -5.72
C LYS A 88 8.55 -7.89 -5.11
N VAL A 89 7.75 -7.13 -5.83
CA VAL A 89 6.40 -6.72 -5.43
C VAL A 89 5.47 -6.96 -6.62
N ARG A 90 4.33 -7.63 -6.41
CA ARG A 90 3.37 -7.87 -7.49
C ARG A 90 2.55 -6.64 -7.84
N ARG A 91 2.20 -5.82 -6.84
CA ARG A 91 1.39 -4.61 -6.99
C ARG A 91 1.88 -3.49 -6.09
N ILE A 92 1.82 -2.26 -6.59
CA ILE A 92 2.23 -1.07 -5.84
C ILE A 92 1.03 -0.17 -5.56
N GLY A 93 1.12 0.60 -4.49
CA GLY A 93 0.06 1.52 -4.15
C GLY A 93 0.45 2.61 -3.16
N LEU A 94 -0.55 3.42 -2.84
CA LEU A 94 -0.41 4.58 -1.97
C LEU A 94 -1.49 4.53 -0.89
N SER A 95 -1.11 4.84 0.36
CA SER A 95 -2.08 5.24 1.38
C SER A 95 -2.01 6.74 1.59
N THR A 96 -3.14 7.43 1.37
CA THR A 96 -3.19 8.88 1.45
C THR A 96 -4.47 9.41 2.08
N HIS A 97 -4.35 10.55 2.76
CA HIS A 97 -5.46 11.35 3.27
C HIS A 97 -5.90 12.45 2.27
N ASP A 98 -5.13 12.69 1.21
CA ASP A 98 -5.46 13.64 0.14
C ASP A 98 -6.31 12.93 -0.94
N ARG A 99 -7.61 13.24 -0.93
CA ARG A 99 -8.56 12.63 -1.87
C ARG A 99 -8.35 13.09 -3.31
N LYS A 100 -7.93 14.34 -3.53
CA LYS A 100 -7.70 14.87 -4.88
C LYS A 100 -6.49 14.21 -5.52
N LEU A 101 -5.43 14.01 -4.72
CA LEU A 101 -4.28 13.22 -5.13
C LEU A 101 -4.70 11.79 -5.50
N ALA A 102 -5.48 11.11 -4.64
CA ALA A 102 -5.95 9.76 -4.91
C ALA A 102 -6.80 9.66 -6.19
N GLY A 103 -7.72 10.59 -6.44
CA GLY A 103 -8.54 10.63 -7.65
C GLY A 103 -7.70 10.82 -8.91
N ARG A 104 -6.73 11.74 -8.90
CA ARG A 104 -5.80 11.93 -10.02
C ARG A 104 -4.96 10.68 -10.28
N LEU A 105 -4.37 10.08 -9.23
CA LEU A 105 -3.59 8.86 -9.36
C LEU A 105 -4.41 7.67 -9.89
N ALA A 106 -5.70 7.59 -9.51
CA ALA A 106 -6.61 6.59 -10.06
C ALA A 106 -6.79 6.76 -11.58
N SER A 107 -6.90 8.01 -12.07
CA SER A 107 -7.02 8.29 -13.50
C SER A 107 -5.72 8.15 -14.30
N GLU A 108 -4.56 8.18 -13.65
CA GLU A 108 -3.25 8.04 -14.31
C GLU A 108 -2.84 6.57 -14.53
N GLY A 109 -3.39 5.63 -13.75
CA GLY A 109 -3.13 4.19 -13.90
C GLY A 109 -1.72 3.74 -13.50
N GLN A 110 -0.93 4.60 -12.85
CA GLN A 110 0.44 4.26 -12.43
C GLN A 110 0.46 3.24 -11.27
N PHE A 111 -0.56 3.25 -10.42
CA PHE A 111 -0.63 2.45 -9.19
C PHE A 111 -1.80 1.45 -9.22
N ASP A 112 -1.54 0.24 -8.74
CA ASP A 112 -2.49 -0.88 -8.76
C ASP A 112 -3.47 -0.84 -7.58
N THR A 113 -3.18 -0.04 -6.55
CA THR A 113 -3.93 -0.03 -5.30
C THR A 113 -3.90 1.35 -4.63
N LEU A 114 -5.06 1.79 -4.14
CA LEU A 114 -5.21 3.01 -3.35
C LEU A 114 -5.84 2.68 -2.00
N MET A 115 -5.15 3.07 -0.92
CA MET A 115 -5.62 2.92 0.44
C MET A 115 -6.10 4.27 0.99
N ILE A 116 -7.41 4.42 1.15
CA ILE A 116 -8.07 5.70 1.43
C ILE A 116 -9.04 5.61 2.61
N ARG A 117 -9.42 6.75 3.18
CA ARG A 117 -10.52 6.80 4.16
C ARG A 117 -11.85 6.71 3.44
N TYR A 118 -12.61 5.65 3.71
CA TYR A 118 -13.99 5.53 3.25
C TYR A 118 -14.86 4.73 4.21
N ASN A 119 -15.91 5.35 4.73
CA ASN A 119 -16.92 4.69 5.56
C ASN A 119 -18.24 5.45 5.49
N ALA A 120 -19.29 4.94 6.16
CA ALA A 120 -20.62 5.54 6.15
C ALA A 120 -20.66 7.02 6.63
N ALA A 121 -19.74 7.44 7.52
CA ALA A 121 -19.62 8.82 7.98
C ALA A 121 -18.68 9.68 7.10
N HIS A 122 -17.79 9.05 6.34
CA HIS A 122 -16.78 9.70 5.52
C HIS A 122 -16.87 9.24 4.06
N ARG A 123 -17.87 9.79 3.36
CA ARG A 123 -18.23 9.41 1.98
C ARG A 123 -17.55 10.21 0.87
N GLY A 124 -16.63 11.12 1.20
CA GLY A 124 -16.01 12.03 0.22
C GLY A 124 -15.33 11.35 -0.98
N ALA A 125 -14.90 10.09 -0.83
CA ALA A 125 -14.35 9.29 -1.93
C ALA A 125 -15.35 9.06 -3.08
N GLU A 126 -16.66 9.07 -2.81
CA GLU A 126 -17.71 8.93 -3.83
C GLU A 126 -17.73 10.10 -4.83
N ILE A 127 -17.19 11.24 -4.43
CA ILE A 127 -17.10 12.45 -5.27
C ILE A 127 -15.70 12.59 -5.85
N ASP A 128 -14.67 12.48 -4.99
CA ASP A 128 -13.32 12.87 -5.35
C ASP A 128 -12.48 11.75 -5.98
N ILE A 129 -12.91 10.47 -5.87
CA ILE A 129 -12.08 9.30 -6.24
C ILE A 129 -12.84 8.33 -7.14
N PHE A 130 -14.00 7.84 -6.70
CA PHE A 130 -14.73 6.77 -7.40
C PHE A 130 -15.10 7.09 -8.84
N PRO A 131 -15.46 8.34 -9.21
CA PRO A 131 -15.68 8.71 -10.61
C PRO A 131 -14.45 8.52 -11.51
N HIS A 132 -13.24 8.50 -10.94
CA HIS A 132 -11.98 8.38 -11.67
C HIS A 132 -11.48 6.93 -11.80
N LEU A 133 -12.17 5.95 -11.23
CA LEU A 133 -11.72 4.54 -11.26
C LEU A 133 -11.91 3.88 -12.63
N SER A 134 -12.89 4.31 -13.42
CA SER A 134 -13.31 3.61 -14.64
C SER A 134 -12.21 3.43 -15.69
N ALA A 135 -11.19 4.28 -15.69
CA ALA A 135 -10.09 4.22 -16.67
C ALA A 135 -9.12 3.06 -16.41
N HIS A 136 -8.82 2.76 -15.15
CA HIS A 136 -7.72 1.84 -14.78
C HIS A 136 -8.05 0.86 -13.64
N ASP A 137 -9.18 1.03 -12.98
CA ASP A 137 -9.74 0.15 -11.93
C ASP A 137 -8.75 -0.31 -10.84
N PRO A 138 -8.06 0.63 -10.14
CA PRO A 138 -7.16 0.26 -9.06
C PRO A 138 -7.94 -0.36 -7.89
N ALA A 139 -7.33 -1.33 -7.20
CA ALA A 139 -7.94 -1.91 -6.01
C ALA A 139 -8.07 -0.87 -4.89
N ILE A 140 -9.25 -0.73 -4.29
CA ILE A 140 -9.50 0.19 -3.18
C ILE A 140 -9.44 -0.55 -1.85
N ILE A 141 -8.57 -0.07 -0.95
CA ILE A 141 -8.49 -0.52 0.44
C ILE A 141 -8.99 0.61 1.32
N SER A 142 -10.04 0.38 2.10
CA SER A 142 -10.49 1.38 3.09
C SER A 142 -9.79 1.20 4.43
N TYR A 143 -9.28 2.30 5.01
CA TYR A 143 -8.98 2.36 6.44
C TYR A 143 -10.09 3.05 7.21
N THR A 144 -10.20 2.74 8.50
CA THR A 144 -11.31 3.18 9.38
C THR A 144 -12.68 2.81 8.77
N ALA A 145 -12.83 1.56 8.32
CA ALA A 145 -14.03 1.10 7.61
C ALA A 145 -15.28 1.03 8.50
N THR A 146 -15.11 0.98 9.83
CA THR A 146 -16.19 1.13 10.80
C THR A 146 -16.49 2.62 11.04
N ARG A 147 -17.73 2.93 11.45
CA ARG A 147 -18.15 4.30 11.75
C ARG A 147 -17.43 4.78 13.01
N TRP A 148 -16.40 5.60 12.83
CA TRP A 148 -15.66 6.29 13.88
C TRP A 148 -15.64 7.79 13.58
#